data_AF-A0A022RLL5-F1
#
_entry.id   AF-A0A022RLL5-F1
#
_cell.length_a   1.000
_cell.length_b   1.000
_cell.length_c   1.000
_cell.angle_alpha   90.00
_cell.angle_beta   90.00
_cell.angle_gamma   90.00
#
_symmetry.space_group_name_H-M   'P 1'
#
loop_
_entity.id
_entity.type
_entity.pdbx_description
1 polymer ?
#
loop_
_entity_poly.entity_id
_entity_poly.type
_entity_poly.pdbx_seq_one_letter_code
_entity_poly.pdbx_strand_id
1 'polypeptide(L)'
;MVVKYLLLLFVIFSSNTYETIACGLFNYKYTVYVVNNLPSNSAPLLLHCASGNDDLGDHNTAFDVFDASWKKNRCTYDVCYYSVQSDGFYFSDTNPPTNLVKLSSW
;
A
#
# COMPACT_ATOMS: atom_id res chain seq x y z
N MET A 1 -32.67 -35.02 -23.47
CA MET A 1 -32.71 -34.33 -22.14
C MET A 1 -31.34 -34.24 -21.47
N VAL A 2 -30.45 -35.22 -21.61
CA VAL A 2 -29.11 -35.26 -20.95
C VAL A 2 -28.14 -34.15 -21.40
N VAL A 3 -28.13 -33.79 -22.70
CA VAL A 3 -27.22 -32.77 -23.27
C VAL A 3 -27.41 -31.38 -22.67
N LYS A 4 -28.65 -31.01 -22.30
CA LYS A 4 -28.97 -29.71 -21.69
C LYS A 4 -28.35 -29.57 -20.30
N TYR A 5 -28.31 -30.67 -19.54
CA TYR A 5 -27.67 -30.70 -18.22
C TYR A 5 -26.14 -30.67 -18.34
N LEU A 6 -25.56 -31.30 -19.37
CA LEU A 6 -24.11 -31.24 -19.63
C LEU A 6 -23.63 -29.83 -19.98
N LEU A 7 -24.39 -29.08 -20.80
CA LEU A 7 -24.07 -27.68 -21.12
C LEU A 7 -24.20 -26.75 -19.91
N LEU A 8 -25.21 -26.96 -19.05
CA LEU A 8 -25.39 -26.19 -17.82
C LEU A 8 -24.24 -26.39 -16.83
N LEU A 9 -23.72 -27.62 -16.72
CA LEU A 9 -22.59 -27.92 -15.82
C LEU A 9 -21.28 -27.24 -16.27
N PHE A 10 -21.07 -27.04 -17.58
CA PHE A 10 -19.88 -26.37 -18.12
C PHE A 10 -19.85 -24.87 -17.79
N VAL A 11 -21.01 -24.20 -17.83
CA VAL A 11 -21.14 -22.76 -17.49
C VAL A 11 -20.86 -22.53 -16.01
N ILE A 12 -21.35 -23.40 -15.13
CA ILE A 12 -21.14 -23.31 -13.67
C ILE A 12 -19.66 -23.59 -13.32
N PHE A 13 -18.98 -24.47 -14.05
CA PHE A 13 -17.54 -24.69 -13.88
C PHE A 13 -16.71 -23.47 -14.30
N SER A 14 -17.10 -22.78 -15.36
CA SER A 14 -16.39 -21.59 -15.83
C SER A 14 -16.52 -20.38 -14.90
N SER A 15 -17.60 -20.26 -14.11
CA SER A 15 -17.84 -19.11 -13.23
C SER A 15 -17.14 -19.17 -11.86
N ASN A 16 -16.52 -20.29 -11.49
CA ASN A 16 -16.00 -20.53 -10.13
C ASN A 16 -14.46 -20.44 -9.99
N THR A 17 -13.74 -19.93 -10.99
CA THR A 17 -12.26 -19.80 -10.89
C THR A 17 -11.74 -18.43 -11.32
N TYR A 18 -12.45 -17.37 -10.95
CA TYR A 18 -11.95 -16.00 -11.12
C TYR A 18 -11.62 -15.35 -9.77
N GLU A 19 -10.96 -16.08 -8.87
CA GLU A 19 -10.22 -15.43 -7.79
C GLU A 19 -8.81 -15.07 -8.28
N THR A 20 -8.68 -13.80 -8.66
CA THR A 20 -7.50 -12.93 -8.45
C THR A 20 -6.10 -13.56 -8.59
N ILE A 21 -5.72 -13.99 -9.80
CA ILE A 21 -4.33 -14.39 -10.11
C ILE A 21 -3.36 -13.17 -10.13
N ALA A 22 -3.88 -11.94 -10.04
CA ALA A 22 -3.05 -10.74 -10.08
C ALA A 22 -2.18 -10.52 -8.81
N CYS A 23 -2.62 -10.96 -7.63
CA CYS A 23 -1.91 -10.68 -6.37
C CYS A 23 -0.82 -11.71 -6.01
N GLY A 24 -0.76 -12.87 -6.67
CA GLY A 24 0.09 -13.99 -6.22
C GLY A 24 1.37 -14.24 -7.02
N LEU A 25 1.49 -13.73 -8.25
CA LEU A 25 2.64 -14.04 -9.13
C LEU A 25 3.82 -13.08 -9.00
N PHE A 26 3.62 -11.91 -8.39
CA PHE A 26 4.66 -10.92 -8.14
C PHE A 26 4.50 -10.35 -6.73
N ASN A 27 5.14 -10.99 -5.74
CA ASN A 27 5.27 -10.41 -4.40
C ASN A 27 6.25 -9.23 -4.49
N TYR A 28 5.76 -8.05 -4.83
CA TYR A 28 6.56 -6.84 -4.80
C TYR A 28 6.83 -6.47 -3.35
N LYS A 29 8.11 -6.46 -2.96
CA LYS A 29 8.56 -6.03 -1.64
C LYS A 29 9.10 -4.63 -1.75
N TYR A 30 8.59 -3.74 -0.90
CA TYR A 30 9.07 -2.37 -0.80
C TYR A 30 9.80 -2.16 0.51
N THR A 31 10.86 -1.36 0.47
CA THR A 31 11.52 -0.86 1.68
C THR A 31 11.05 0.55 1.94
N VAL A 32 10.49 0.79 3.13
CA VAL A 32 9.98 2.11 3.53
C VAL A 32 10.90 2.72 4.57
N TYR A 33 11.41 3.91 4.30
CA TYR A 33 12.16 4.72 5.25
C TYR A 33 11.31 5.91 5.69
N VAL A 34 11.08 6.01 7.01
CA VAL A 34 10.36 7.14 7.61
C VAL A 34 11.32 7.92 8.49
N VAL A 35 11.54 9.18 8.15
CA VAL A 35 12.38 10.11 8.92
C VAL A 35 11.50 10.95 9.83
N ASN A 36 11.77 10.91 11.14
CA ASN A 36 11.10 11.77 12.11
C ASN A 36 11.78 13.14 12.17
N ASN A 37 11.14 14.15 11.57
CA ASN A 37 11.56 15.56 11.63
C ASN A 37 10.63 16.41 12.50
N LEU A 38 9.97 15.78 13.49
CA LEU A 38 9.22 16.51 14.50
C LEU A 38 10.15 17.36 15.37
N PRO A 39 9.71 18.55 15.82
CA PRO A 39 10.45 19.34 16.82
C PRO A 39 10.75 18.53 18.08
N SER A 40 11.88 18.82 18.75
CA SER A 40 12.38 18.05 19.90
C SER A 40 11.42 17.94 21.10
N ASN A 41 10.39 18.78 21.18
CA ASN A 41 9.37 18.78 22.25
C ASN A 41 8.02 18.21 21.80
N SER A 42 7.98 17.53 20.65
CA SER A 42 6.75 16.94 20.12
C SER A 42 6.43 15.63 20.83
N ALA A 43 5.16 15.24 20.79
CA ALA A 43 4.77 13.89 21.18
C ALA A 43 5.56 12.85 20.35
N PRO A 44 5.86 11.67 20.91
CA PRO A 44 6.54 10.62 20.18
C PRO A 44 5.79 10.25 18.90
N LEU A 45 6.53 10.08 17.80
CA LEU A 45 5.97 9.59 16.55
C LEU A 45 5.53 8.13 16.73
N LEU A 46 4.22 7.90 16.71
CA LEU A 46 3.65 6.56 16.59
C LEU A 46 3.30 6.32 15.12
N LEU A 47 3.98 5.35 14.49
CA LEU A 47 3.72 4.96 13.11
C LEU A 47 3.01 3.60 13.08
N HIS A 48 1.91 3.54 12.35
CA HIS A 48 1.25 2.30 11.98
C HIS A 48 1.47 2.05 10.48
N CYS A 49 1.90 0.84 10.11
CA CYS A 49 2.11 0.44 8.72
C CYS A 49 1.31 -0.84 8.47
N ALA A 50 0.41 -0.82 7.50
CA ALA A 50 -0.37 -1.99 7.08
C ALA A 50 -0.25 -2.17 5.56
N SER A 51 -0.31 -3.41 5.07
CA SER A 51 -0.19 -3.74 3.65
C SER A 51 -1.15 -4.87 3.28
N GLY A 52 -2.11 -4.60 2.39
CA GLY A 52 -3.07 -5.59 1.92
C GLY A 52 -4.09 -6.00 2.99
N ASN A 53 -4.22 -7.31 3.23
CA ASN A 53 -5.21 -7.90 4.15
C ASN A 53 -4.64 -8.18 5.54
N ASP A 54 -3.37 -7.84 5.79
CA ASP A 54 -2.73 -7.97 7.10
C ASP A 54 -3.03 -6.71 7.92
N ASP A 55 -4.14 -6.77 8.66
CA ASP A 55 -4.57 -5.77 9.62
C ASP A 55 -3.72 -5.90 10.90
N LEU A 56 -2.83 -4.93 11.15
CA LEU A 56 -1.97 -4.89 12.34
C LEU A 56 -2.63 -4.09 13.50
N GLY A 57 -3.89 -3.67 13.36
CA GLY A 57 -4.71 -3.04 14.40
C GLY A 57 -4.83 -1.51 14.35
N ASP A 58 -5.95 -0.98 14.86
CA ASP A 58 -6.29 0.45 14.89
C ASP A 58 -5.27 1.31 15.66
N HIS A 59 -5.08 2.59 15.24
CA HIS A 59 -5.15 3.80 16.08
C HIS A 59 -4.91 5.07 15.22
N ASN A 60 -5.99 5.80 14.94
CA ASN A 60 -6.14 7.20 14.47
C ASN A 60 -5.16 7.74 13.39
N THR A 61 -5.73 7.95 12.18
CA THR A 61 -5.12 8.44 10.93
C THR A 61 -4.15 7.46 10.26
N ALA A 62 -4.70 6.44 9.60
CA ALA A 62 -3.97 5.69 8.60
C ALA A 62 -4.00 6.46 7.27
N PHE A 63 -2.86 6.61 6.60
CA PHE A 63 -2.78 7.02 5.20
C PHE A 63 -2.11 5.89 4.42
N ASP A 64 -2.51 5.72 3.17
CA ASP A 64 -1.91 4.71 2.31
C ASP A 64 -0.46 5.09 2.05
N VAL A 65 0.45 4.38 2.73
CA VAL A 65 1.89 4.51 2.50
C VAL A 65 2.20 3.98 1.11
N PHE A 66 1.53 2.91 0.71
CA PHE A 66 1.75 2.22 -0.55
C PHE A 66 0.45 1.59 -1.06
N ASP A 67 0.22 1.71 -2.36
CA ASP A 67 -0.81 0.96 -3.09
C ASP A 67 -0.17 0.45 -4.38
N ALA A 68 -0.26 -0.86 -4.60
CA ALA A 68 0.31 -1.52 -5.78
C ALA A 68 -0.35 -1.07 -7.10
N SER A 69 -1.54 -0.47 -7.04
CA SER A 69 -2.25 0.13 -8.16
C SER A 69 -1.70 1.53 -8.53
N TRP A 70 -1.02 2.21 -7.60
CA TRP A 70 -0.36 3.47 -7.90
C TRP A 70 0.79 3.19 -8.86
N LYS A 71 0.92 4.04 -9.89
CA LYS A 71 1.95 3.87 -10.94
C LYS A 71 3.27 3.49 -10.29
N LYS A 72 3.87 2.37 -10.74
CA LYS A 72 5.13 1.73 -10.28
C LYS A 72 6.35 2.65 -10.09
N ASN A 73 6.21 3.95 -10.35
CA ASN A 73 7.27 4.94 -10.41
C ASN A 73 7.28 5.87 -9.19
N ARG A 74 6.40 5.69 -8.20
CA ARG A 74 6.42 6.53 -7.00
C ARG A 74 7.69 6.26 -6.19
N CYS A 75 8.05 4.99 -6.03
CA CYS A 75 9.23 4.57 -5.30
C CYS A 75 10.36 4.21 -6.27
N THR A 76 11.59 4.59 -5.92
CA THR A 76 12.77 4.36 -6.76
C THR A 76 13.46 3.07 -6.32
N TYR A 77 13.64 2.11 -7.23
CA TYR A 77 14.18 0.78 -6.93
C TYR A 77 13.47 0.07 -5.76
N ASP A 78 12.14 0.16 -5.72
CA ASP A 78 11.30 -0.40 -4.64
C ASP A 78 11.59 0.20 -3.24
N VAL A 79 12.25 1.36 -3.19
CA VAL A 79 12.50 2.11 -1.95
C VAL A 79 11.68 3.40 -1.94
N CYS A 80 10.94 3.60 -0.85
CA CYS A 80 10.06 4.74 -0.64
C CYS A 80 10.58 5.55 0.56
N TYR A 81 10.69 6.87 0.43
CA TYR A 81 11.15 7.76 1.49
C TYR A 81 10.02 8.69 1.95
N TYR A 82 9.85 8.79 3.26
CA TYR A 82 8.85 9.66 3.87
C TYR A 82 9.46 10.51 4.97
N SER A 83 8.87 11.68 5.17
CA SER A 83 9.28 12.65 6.18
C SER A 83 8.07 13.09 6.98
N VAL A 84 8.16 12.96 8.30
CA VAL A 84 7.16 13.50 9.25
C VAL A 84 7.66 14.86 9.71
N GLN A 85 6.92 15.92 9.41
CA GLN A 85 7.30 17.29 9.79
C GLN A 85 6.46 17.82 10.95
N SER A 86 6.31 19.14 11.12
CA SER A 86 5.45 19.74 12.15
C SER A 86 4.03 20.07 11.67
N ASP A 87 3.76 19.94 10.38
CA ASP A 87 2.48 20.30 9.73
C ASP A 87 1.90 19.22 8.81
N GLY A 88 2.55 18.06 8.68
CA GLY A 88 2.09 17.02 7.78
C GLY A 88 3.08 15.88 7.54
N PHE A 89 2.56 14.90 6.81
CA PHE A 89 3.30 13.76 6.31
C PHE A 89 3.67 13.98 4.84
N TYR A 90 4.91 13.68 4.48
CA TYR A 90 5.48 14.01 3.17
C TYR A 90 6.13 12.79 2.52
N PHE A 91 6.10 12.76 1.20
CA PHE A 91 6.76 11.78 0.35
C PHE A 91 8.00 12.37 -0.33
N SER A 92 9.01 11.54 -0.54
CA SER A 92 10.21 11.80 -1.33
C SER A 92 10.66 10.56 -2.10
N ASP A 93 11.28 10.79 -3.24
CA ASP A 93 11.92 9.77 -4.08
C ASP A 93 13.42 9.59 -3.79
N THR A 94 13.97 10.33 -2.81
CA THR A 94 15.41 10.41 -2.52
C THR A 94 15.75 10.24 -1.03
N ASN A 95 17.01 9.87 -0.76
CA ASN A 95 17.61 9.84 0.58
C ASN A 95 18.88 10.70 0.62
N PRO A 96 18.98 11.72 1.51
CA PRO A 96 17.95 12.18 2.44
C PRO A 96 16.69 12.69 1.71
N PRO A 97 15.51 12.67 2.36
CA PRO A 97 14.27 13.12 1.72
C PRO A 97 14.35 14.57 1.23
N THR A 98 14.33 14.76 -0.09
CA THR A 98 14.26 16.08 -0.74
C THR A 98 13.03 16.19 -1.66
N ASN A 99 12.73 17.38 -2.19
CA ASN A 99 11.58 17.62 -3.08
C ASN A 99 10.25 17.09 -2.50
N LEU A 100 9.98 17.43 -1.24
CA LEU A 100 8.90 16.85 -0.46
C LEU A 100 7.52 17.15 -1.06
N VAL A 101 6.75 16.09 -1.30
CA VAL A 101 5.34 16.18 -1.71
C VAL A 101 4.46 15.91 -0.51
N LYS A 102 3.65 16.89 -0.10
CA LYS A 102 2.73 16.74 1.04
C LYS A 102 1.65 15.72 0.71
N LEU A 103 1.52 14.70 1.56
CA LEU A 103 0.51 13.65 1.43
C LEU A 103 -0.71 13.93 2.29
N SER A 104 -0.48 14.38 3.51
CA SER A 104 -1.54 14.72 4.46
C SER A 104 -1.07 15.84 5.38
N SER A 105 -2.01 16.70 5.78
CA SER A 105 -1.89 17.50 6.99
C SER A 105 -2.42 16.71 8.19
N TRP A 106 -2.03 17.12 9.40
CA TRP A 106 -2.80 16.88 10.61
C TRP A 106 -3.57 18.14 11.00
#